data_AF-A0A8T2YLF4-F1
#
_entry.id   AF-A0A8T2YLF4-F1
#
_cell.length_a   1.000
_cell.length_b   1.000
_cell.length_c   1.000
_cell.angle_alpha   90.00
_cell.angle_beta   90.00
_cell.angle_gamma   90.00
#
_symmetry.space_group_name_H-M   'P 1'
#
loop_
_entity.id
_entity.type
_entity.pdbx_description
1 polymer ?
#
loop_
_entity_poly.entity_id
_entity_poly.type
_entity_poly.pdbx_seq_one_letter_code
_entity_poly.pdbx_strand_id
1 'polypeptide(L)'
;MKTGCVALVLCLNISVDPPDVIKISPCARMECWTDPLSMAPQKALETIGKNLSIQYERWQPKARNKVQLDPTVDEVKKLCNTCENMPSLREFCFITMDMVFQSQLPTAKSGYSISDLDSWLRTPSIYVFDCSAAGMIVNAFLELHDWNASGSAGSTRDCILLAACEAHETLPQSDEFPADVFTSCLTTPIKMALKWFYRRSLLCDSLDYSLIDKIPGRQNDRKTLLGELNWIFTAVTDTIAWNVLPRDLFQKLFRQDLLVASLFRNFCLLKELCVGKLFSNFSSNVATNPSASYVVLDAWDMAAEICLSQLPSLVEDPNAEFQ
;
A
#
# COMPACT_ATOMS: atom_id res chain seq x y z
N MET A 1 5.82 -18.66 7.81
CA MET A 1 5.94 -17.20 7.93
C MET A 1 4.51 -16.73 8.23
N LYS A 2 4.27 -15.97 9.32
CA LYS A 2 2.95 -15.43 9.63
C LYS A 2 3.06 -14.06 10.30
N THR A 3 2.52 -13.03 9.66
CA THR A 3 2.43 -11.70 10.25
C THR A 3 1.48 -11.70 11.46
N GLY A 4 2.02 -11.43 12.65
CA GLY A 4 1.29 -11.46 13.93
C GLY A 4 0.89 -10.08 14.46
N CYS A 5 1.58 -9.02 14.03
CA CYS A 5 1.34 -7.66 14.48
C CYS A 5 1.58 -6.65 13.35
N VAL A 6 0.70 -5.66 13.27
CA VAL A 6 0.81 -4.54 12.33
C VAL A 6 0.89 -3.24 13.14
N ALA A 7 1.95 -2.48 12.93
CA ALA A 7 2.16 -1.17 13.50
C ALA A 7 1.87 -0.11 12.43
N LEU A 8 0.86 0.72 12.68
CA LEU A 8 0.41 1.80 11.80
C LEU A 8 0.83 3.12 12.41
N VAL A 9 1.74 3.83 11.75
CA VAL A 9 2.21 5.16 12.16
C VAL A 9 1.80 6.16 11.10
N LEU A 10 0.96 7.12 11.49
CA LEU A 10 0.47 8.17 10.61
C LEU A 10 1.01 9.51 11.11
N CYS A 11 1.72 10.24 10.24
CA CYS A 11 2.28 11.57 10.52
C CYS A 11 1.69 12.59 9.55
N LEU A 12 0.39 12.83 9.66
CA LEU A 12 -0.36 13.65 8.69
C LEU A 12 -0.38 15.13 9.07
N ASN A 13 -0.27 15.46 10.37
CA ASN A 13 -0.35 16.84 10.89
C ASN A 13 -1.44 17.68 10.19
N ILE A 14 -2.68 17.19 10.19
CA ILE A 14 -3.77 17.71 9.36
C ILE A 14 -3.91 19.23 9.51
N SER A 15 -3.95 19.94 8.37
CA SER A 15 -3.97 21.41 8.22
C SER A 15 -2.62 22.12 8.31
N VAL A 16 -1.52 21.38 8.50
CA VAL A 16 -0.15 21.92 8.49
C VAL A 16 0.60 21.26 7.34
N ASP A 17 0.81 22.01 6.26
CA ASP A 17 1.59 21.51 5.14
C ASP A 17 3.08 21.51 5.49
N PRO A 18 3.83 20.45 5.12
CA PRO A 18 5.27 20.43 5.30
C PRO A 18 5.93 21.54 4.48
N PRO A 19 7.01 22.16 5.00
CA PRO A 19 7.61 23.36 4.40
C PRO A 19 8.16 23.15 2.99
N ASP A 20 8.45 21.90 2.62
CA ASP A 20 9.09 21.53 1.36
C ASP A 20 8.09 21.14 0.25
N VAL A 21 6.78 21.17 0.54
CA VAL A 21 5.73 20.77 -0.40
C VAL A 21 4.87 21.97 -0.78
N ILE A 22 4.97 22.38 -2.05
CA ILE A 22 4.03 23.33 -2.64
C ILE A 22 2.83 22.53 -3.14
N LYS A 23 1.65 22.74 -2.55
CA LYS A 23 0.40 22.14 -3.01
C LYS A 23 -0.21 22.94 -4.15
N ILE A 24 -0.54 22.25 -5.24
CA ILE A 24 -1.37 22.80 -6.33
C ILE A 24 -2.85 22.85 -5.90
N SER A 25 -3.69 23.64 -6.60
CA SER A 25 -5.13 23.67 -6.35
C SER A 25 -5.88 23.42 -7.66
N PRO A 26 -6.74 22.39 -7.75
CA PRO A 26 -7.02 21.37 -6.73
C PRO A 26 -5.84 20.39 -6.52
N CYS A 27 -5.78 19.71 -5.37
CA CYS A 27 -4.78 18.66 -5.11
C CYS A 27 -5.37 17.39 -4.48
N ALA A 28 -4.62 16.30 -4.62
CA ALA A 28 -4.78 15.07 -3.85
C ALA A 28 -4.82 15.39 -2.35
N ARG A 29 -5.86 14.93 -1.67
CA ARG A 29 -6.05 15.14 -0.23
C ARG A 29 -6.73 14.01 0.51
N MET A 30 -7.38 13.10 -0.23
CA MET A 30 -8.09 11.99 0.39
C MET A 30 -7.08 11.05 1.04
N GLU A 31 -7.34 10.68 2.28
CA GLU A 31 -6.49 9.83 3.11
C GLU A 31 -7.32 8.65 3.62
N CYS A 32 -6.93 7.43 3.29
CA CYS A 32 -7.69 6.21 3.58
C CYS A 32 -9.17 6.35 3.21
N TRP A 33 -9.44 6.95 2.06
CA TRP A 33 -10.78 7.28 1.55
C TRP A 33 -11.61 8.21 2.44
N THR A 34 -10.93 9.06 3.22
CA THR A 34 -11.54 10.09 4.07
C THR A 34 -11.04 11.45 3.62
N ASP A 35 -11.93 12.44 3.50
CA ASP A 35 -11.51 13.83 3.29
C ASP A 35 -11.09 14.42 4.64
N PRO A 36 -9.80 14.70 4.89
CA PRO A 36 -9.34 15.19 6.18
C PRO A 36 -9.90 16.58 6.53
N LEU A 37 -10.35 17.35 5.53
CA LEU A 37 -10.92 18.68 5.72
C LEU A 37 -12.45 18.66 5.95
N SER A 38 -13.09 17.49 5.81
CA SER A 38 -14.54 17.35 6.01
C SER A 38 -14.97 17.35 7.48
N MET A 39 -14.01 17.29 8.42
CA MET A 39 -14.27 17.27 9.85
C MET A 39 -13.13 17.91 10.63
N ALA A 40 -13.28 18.06 11.95
CA ALA A 40 -12.22 18.62 12.81
C ALA A 40 -10.93 17.78 12.70
N PRO A 41 -9.73 18.40 12.66
CA PRO A 41 -8.46 17.72 12.39
C PRO A 41 -8.22 16.46 13.24
N GLN A 42 -8.45 16.55 14.55
CA GLN A 42 -8.27 15.39 15.45
C GLN A 42 -9.23 14.23 15.10
N LYS A 43 -10.50 14.55 14.81
CA LYS A 43 -11.50 13.55 14.42
C LYS A 43 -11.19 12.94 13.05
N ALA A 44 -10.67 13.75 12.12
CA ALA A 44 -10.21 13.27 10.82
C ALA A 44 -9.08 12.26 10.99
N LEU A 45 -8.06 12.61 11.78
CA LEU A 45 -6.89 11.76 12.05
C LEU A 45 -7.29 10.42 12.69
N GLU A 46 -8.18 10.46 13.69
CA GLU A 46 -8.73 9.25 14.32
C GLU A 46 -9.52 8.38 13.32
N THR A 47 -10.30 9.01 12.44
CA THR A 47 -11.09 8.31 11.41
C THR A 47 -10.20 7.65 10.38
N ILE A 48 -9.17 8.36 9.90
CA ILE A 48 -8.18 7.85 8.95
C ILE A 48 -7.44 6.66 9.56
N GLY A 49 -6.91 6.79 10.77
CA GLY A 49 -6.21 5.70 11.47
C GLY A 49 -7.09 4.46 11.69
N LYS A 50 -8.37 4.66 12.04
CA LYS A 50 -9.34 3.56 12.14
C LYS A 50 -9.60 2.89 10.79
N ASN A 51 -9.79 3.68 9.73
CA ASN A 51 -10.03 3.16 8.38
C ASN A 51 -8.83 2.37 7.89
N LEU A 52 -7.60 2.87 8.07
CA LEU A 52 -6.38 2.17 7.72
C LEU A 52 -6.27 0.82 8.45
N SER A 53 -6.52 0.81 9.76
CA SER A 53 -6.55 -0.42 10.54
C SER A 53 -7.55 -1.43 9.97
N ILE A 54 -8.76 -1.01 9.64
CA ILE A 54 -9.78 -1.87 9.03
C ILE A 54 -9.32 -2.40 7.67
N GLN A 55 -8.65 -1.58 6.86
CA GLN A 55 -8.17 -2.00 5.54
C GLN A 55 -7.09 -3.10 5.68
N TYR A 56 -6.14 -2.98 6.62
CA TYR A 56 -5.15 -4.02 6.89
C TYR A 56 -5.74 -5.28 7.55
N GLU A 57 -6.69 -5.10 8.48
CA GLU A 57 -7.38 -6.21 9.14
C GLU A 57 -8.08 -7.13 8.14
N ARG A 58 -8.56 -6.61 7.01
CA ARG A 58 -9.14 -7.43 5.94
C ARG A 58 -8.15 -8.46 5.37
N TRP A 59 -6.88 -8.08 5.23
CA TRP A 59 -5.83 -8.95 4.68
C TRP A 59 -5.24 -9.90 5.72
N GLN A 60 -5.19 -9.49 6.99
CA GLN A 60 -4.75 -10.34 8.10
C GLN A 60 -5.61 -10.12 9.36
N PRO A 61 -6.81 -10.74 9.44
CA PRO A 61 -7.76 -10.51 10.54
C PRO A 61 -7.27 -10.99 11.90
N LYS A 62 -6.26 -11.87 11.91
CA LYS A 62 -5.69 -12.44 13.14
C LYS A 62 -4.50 -11.62 13.66
N ALA A 63 -4.00 -10.65 12.89
CA ALA A 63 -2.93 -9.78 13.37
C ALA A 63 -3.49 -8.73 14.32
N ARG A 64 -2.66 -8.33 15.28
CA ARG A 64 -3.00 -7.23 16.19
C ARG A 64 -2.53 -5.92 15.57
N ASN A 65 -3.48 -5.07 15.21
CA ASN A 65 -3.20 -3.74 14.69
C ASN A 65 -3.01 -2.76 15.85
N LYS A 66 -1.96 -1.95 15.78
CA LYS A 66 -1.68 -0.86 16.72
C LYS A 66 -1.49 0.42 15.92
N VAL A 67 -2.28 1.44 16.24
CA VAL A 67 -2.27 2.72 15.54
C VAL A 67 -1.63 3.78 16.43
N GLN A 68 -0.71 4.56 15.87
CA GLN A 68 -0.15 5.76 16.46
C GLN A 68 -0.37 6.94 15.50
N LEU A 69 -0.92 8.03 16.04
CA LEU A 69 -1.39 9.19 15.29
C LEU A 69 -0.54 10.40 15.68
N ASP A 70 0.15 10.99 14.70
CA ASP A 70 1.16 12.04 14.86
C ASP A 70 2.13 11.79 16.06
N PRO A 71 2.74 10.59 16.17
CA PRO A 71 3.51 10.25 17.36
C PRO A 71 4.86 10.94 17.42
N THR A 72 5.37 11.02 18.64
CA THR A 72 6.76 11.34 18.96
C THR A 72 7.69 10.13 18.74
N VAL A 73 9.00 10.40 18.67
CA VAL A 73 10.03 9.36 18.56
C VAL A 73 9.93 8.32 19.68
N ASP A 74 9.67 8.75 20.91
CA ASP A 74 9.55 7.87 22.06
C ASP A 74 8.30 6.97 21.98
N GLU A 75 7.20 7.47 21.40
CA GLU A 75 5.98 6.69 21.19
C GLU A 75 6.18 5.63 20.10
N VAL A 76 6.89 5.95 19.02
CA VAL A 76 7.27 4.96 18.00
C VAL A 76 8.22 3.90 18.59
N LYS A 77 9.22 4.31 19.38
CA LYS A 77 10.10 3.35 20.08
C LYS A 77 9.32 2.42 21.01
N LYS A 78 8.39 2.96 21.81
CA LYS A 78 7.49 2.16 22.66
C LYS A 78 6.63 1.22 21.82
N LEU A 79 6.10 1.68 20.69
CA LEU A 79 5.32 0.85 19.77
C LEU A 79 6.14 -0.33 19.26
N CYS A 80 7.32 -0.09 18.70
CA CYS A 80 8.24 -1.12 18.19
C CYS A 80 8.58 -2.15 19.27
N ASN A 81 8.98 -1.70 20.47
CA ASN A 81 9.28 -2.58 21.60
C ASN A 81 8.05 -3.40 22.04
N THR A 82 6.85 -2.81 22.01
CA THR A 82 5.63 -3.54 22.39
C THR A 82 5.24 -4.55 21.32
N CYS A 83 5.57 -4.31 20.04
CA CYS A 83 5.38 -5.29 18.98
C CYS A 83 6.38 -6.45 19.14
N GLU A 84 7.66 -6.16 19.40
CA GLU A 84 8.70 -7.19 19.59
C GLU A 84 8.36 -8.16 20.73
N ASN A 85 7.83 -7.64 21.85
CA ASN A 85 7.53 -8.45 23.05
C ASN A 85 6.26 -9.31 22.94
N MET A 86 5.57 -9.33 21.81
CA MET A 86 4.32 -10.09 21.66
C MET A 86 4.59 -11.59 21.46
N PRO A 87 4.03 -12.46 22.32
CA PRO A 87 4.20 -13.90 22.16
C PRO A 87 3.31 -14.41 21.02
N SER A 88 3.91 -15.25 20.15
CA SER A 88 3.38 -15.94 18.96
C SER A 88 3.71 -15.33 17.58
N LEU A 89 4.62 -16.04 16.90
CA LEU A 89 4.90 -16.17 15.45
C LEU A 89 5.08 -14.90 14.60
N ARG A 90 6.30 -14.80 14.08
CA ARG A 90 7.00 -13.61 13.63
C ARG A 90 6.90 -13.43 12.11
N GLU A 91 6.16 -12.42 11.68
CA GLU A 91 6.66 -11.27 10.92
C GLU A 91 5.95 -10.01 11.40
N PHE A 92 6.63 -8.87 11.33
CA PHE A 92 6.10 -7.57 11.75
C PHE A 92 5.92 -6.66 10.56
N CYS A 93 4.73 -6.07 10.37
CA CYS A 93 4.48 -5.08 9.34
C CYS A 93 4.43 -3.68 9.95
N PHE A 94 5.32 -2.78 9.50
CA PHE A 94 5.40 -1.39 9.92
C PHE A 94 5.02 -0.49 8.74
N ILE A 95 3.92 0.26 8.85
CA ILE A 95 3.43 1.14 7.79
C ILE A 95 3.54 2.58 8.27
N THR A 96 4.25 3.38 7.48
CA THR A 96 4.45 4.81 7.73
C THR A 96 3.75 5.59 6.63
N MET A 97 2.80 6.43 7.02
CA MET A 97 2.22 7.44 6.14
C MET A 97 2.79 8.80 6.52
N ASP A 98 3.45 9.46 5.56
CA ASP A 98 4.04 10.80 5.71
C ASP A 98 5.03 11.02 6.87
N MET A 99 5.67 9.94 7.35
CA MET A 99 6.78 10.09 8.30
C MET A 99 7.97 10.75 7.60
N VAL A 100 8.39 11.90 8.13
CA VAL A 100 9.62 12.57 7.72
C VAL A 100 10.81 11.92 8.43
N PHE A 101 11.67 11.23 7.67
CA PHE A 101 12.90 10.62 8.17
C PHE A 101 14.07 11.60 8.12
N GLN A 102 15.08 11.43 8.99
CA GLN A 102 16.31 12.25 8.93
C GLN A 102 17.03 12.11 7.58
N SER A 103 16.94 10.95 6.93
CA SER A 103 17.48 10.74 5.59
C SER A 103 16.80 11.63 4.52
N GLN A 104 15.57 12.07 4.78
CA GLN A 104 14.83 13.01 3.92
C GLN A 104 15.13 14.47 4.24
N LEU A 105 15.59 14.77 5.44
CA LEU A 105 15.99 16.11 5.87
C LEU A 105 17.32 16.07 6.62
N PRO A 106 18.48 16.03 5.93
CA PRO A 106 19.79 15.90 6.57
C PRO A 106 20.12 17.01 7.57
N THR A 107 19.41 18.14 7.50
CA THR A 107 19.56 19.31 8.38
C THR A 107 18.56 19.36 9.53
N ALA A 108 17.54 18.49 9.57
CA ALA A 108 16.52 18.48 10.60
C ALA A 108 16.96 17.70 11.85
N LYS A 109 16.91 18.34 13.03
CA LYS A 109 17.19 17.69 14.33
C LYS A 109 16.07 16.76 14.80
N SER A 110 14.87 16.90 14.24
CA SER A 110 13.68 16.12 14.56
C SER A 110 13.32 15.24 13.37
N GLY A 111 13.71 13.97 13.44
CA GLY A 111 13.37 12.97 12.43
C GLY A 111 13.80 11.60 12.93
N TYR A 112 13.23 10.56 12.36
CA TYR A 112 13.55 9.19 12.72
C TYR A 112 14.87 8.77 12.07
N SER A 113 15.78 8.18 12.84
CA SER A 113 16.97 7.53 12.29
C SER A 113 16.58 6.12 11.83
N ILE A 114 16.99 5.76 10.61
CA ILE A 114 16.78 4.40 10.09
C ILE A 114 17.51 3.37 10.93
N SER A 115 18.70 3.72 11.44
CA SER A 115 19.45 2.85 12.35
C SER A 115 18.68 2.59 13.65
N ASP A 116 17.99 3.60 14.17
CA ASP A 116 17.18 3.45 15.39
C ASP A 116 15.97 2.55 15.10
N LEU A 117 15.24 2.84 14.02
CA LEU A 117 14.06 2.06 13.63
C LEU A 117 14.41 0.58 13.41
N ASP A 118 15.48 0.31 12.68
CA ASP A 118 16.00 -1.03 12.44
C ASP A 118 16.49 -1.72 13.73
N SER A 119 17.08 -0.97 14.68
CA SER A 119 17.49 -1.53 15.96
C SER A 119 16.30 -1.92 16.85
N TRP A 120 15.18 -1.18 16.75
CA TRP A 120 13.96 -1.45 17.53
C TRP A 120 13.12 -2.57 16.94
N LEU A 121 13.29 -2.87 15.65
CA LEU A 121 12.52 -3.88 14.94
C LEU A 121 13.45 -5.00 14.44
N ARG A 122 13.47 -6.12 15.18
CA ARG A 122 14.23 -7.30 14.79
C ARG A 122 13.58 -8.06 13.63
N THR A 123 14.39 -8.89 12.96
CA THR A 123 13.95 -9.75 11.87
C THR A 123 13.15 -10.96 12.36
N PRO A 124 12.21 -11.48 11.53
CA PRO A 124 11.78 -10.97 10.23
C PRO A 124 10.80 -9.78 10.30
N SER A 125 10.93 -8.81 9.38
CA SER A 125 10.10 -7.59 9.32
C SER A 125 9.82 -7.12 7.90
N ILE A 126 8.67 -6.47 7.71
CA ILE A 126 8.24 -5.83 6.47
C ILE A 126 7.87 -4.37 6.74
N TYR A 127 8.33 -3.47 5.88
CA TYR A 127 8.10 -2.04 5.97
C TYR A 127 7.38 -1.52 4.74
N VAL A 128 6.45 -0.59 4.94
CA VAL A 128 5.72 0.11 3.88
C VAL A 128 5.86 1.61 4.10
N PHE A 129 6.50 2.29 3.17
CA PHE A 129 6.75 3.74 3.21
C PHE A 129 5.90 4.44 2.15
N ASP A 130 4.81 5.06 2.60
CA ASP A 130 3.96 5.94 1.78
C ASP A 130 4.34 7.40 2.05
N CYS A 131 5.36 7.86 1.35
CA CYS A 131 5.86 9.23 1.42
C CYS A 131 6.63 9.57 0.15
N SER A 132 6.82 10.86 -0.10
CA SER A 132 7.70 11.34 -1.17
C SER A 132 9.17 10.99 -0.86
N ALA A 133 9.97 10.80 -1.90
CA ALA A 133 11.37 10.43 -1.80
C ALA A 133 11.64 9.15 -0.94
N ALA A 134 10.69 8.21 -0.93
CA ALA A 134 10.77 6.99 -0.12
C ALA A 134 11.99 6.10 -0.47
N GLY A 135 12.51 6.17 -1.70
CA GLY A 135 13.74 5.50 -2.09
C GLY A 135 14.97 5.90 -1.27
N MET A 136 15.00 7.11 -0.68
CA MET A 136 16.08 7.49 0.24
C MET A 136 16.07 6.65 1.53
N ILE A 137 14.88 6.27 2.00
CA ILE A 137 14.73 5.38 3.15
C ILE A 137 15.28 3.99 2.81
N VAL A 138 14.91 3.48 1.64
CA VAL A 138 15.39 2.17 1.15
C VAL A 138 16.91 2.15 1.03
N ASN A 139 17.50 3.18 0.42
CA ASN A 139 18.96 3.30 0.28
C ASN A 139 19.66 3.30 1.64
N ALA A 140 19.13 4.06 2.62
CA ALA A 140 19.68 4.07 3.98
C ALA A 140 19.61 2.70 4.67
N PHE A 141 18.52 1.92 4.47
CA PHE A 141 18.46 0.54 4.96
C PHE A 141 19.51 -0.37 4.30
N LEU A 142 19.74 -0.22 2.99
CA LEU A 142 20.75 -1.00 2.26
C LEU A 142 22.16 -0.69 2.76
N GLU A 143 22.51 0.58 2.91
CA GLU A 143 23.81 1.01 3.43
C GLU A 143 24.07 0.49 4.85
N LEU A 144 23.05 0.51 5.72
CA LEU A 144 23.15 -0.04 7.07
C LEU A 144 23.38 -1.56 7.06
N HIS A 145 22.75 -2.28 6.12
CA HIS A 145 22.93 -3.73 5.99
C HIS A 145 24.31 -4.10 5.47
N ASP A 146 24.84 -3.37 4.48
CA ASP A 146 26.19 -3.58 3.95
C ASP A 146 27.27 -3.30 5.00
N TRP A 147 27.08 -2.25 5.81
CA TRP A 147 27.97 -1.94 6.95
C TRP A 147 27.94 -3.05 8.01
N ASN A 148 26.76 -3.57 8.33
CA ASN A 148 26.63 -4.63 9.35
C ASN A 148 27.16 -5.99 8.87
N ALA A 149 27.06 -6.29 7.57
CA ALA A 149 27.57 -7.52 6.96
C ALA A 149 29.10 -7.59 6.94
N SER A 150 29.79 -6.45 6.93
CA SER A 150 31.26 -6.38 6.95
C SER A 150 31.88 -6.49 8.36
N GLY A 151 31.08 -6.39 9.44
CA GLY A 151 31.57 -6.36 10.83
C GLY A 151 31.28 -7.61 11.69
N SER A 152 30.36 -8.51 11.29
CA SER A 152 30.06 -9.74 12.06
C SER A 152 29.50 -10.85 11.17
N ALA A 153 29.69 -12.11 11.57
CA ALA A 153 29.28 -13.30 10.83
C ALA A 153 27.84 -13.18 10.29
N GLY A 154 27.73 -13.10 8.96
CA GLY A 154 26.54 -12.72 8.20
C GLY A 154 25.25 -13.41 8.61
N SER A 155 24.48 -12.76 9.47
CA SER A 155 23.04 -12.98 9.52
C SER A 155 22.43 -12.09 8.45
N THR A 156 22.08 -12.69 7.31
CA THR A 156 21.24 -12.04 6.30
C THR A 156 19.91 -11.67 6.96
N ARG A 157 19.72 -10.38 7.20
CA ARG A 157 18.49 -9.89 7.82
C ARG A 157 17.32 -10.12 6.85
N ASP A 158 16.31 -10.85 7.34
CA ASP A 158 15.08 -11.08 6.60
C ASP A 158 14.16 -9.84 6.71
N CYS A 159 14.45 -8.84 5.89
CA CYS A 159 13.75 -7.56 5.85
C CYS A 159 13.15 -7.35 4.45
N ILE A 160 11.87 -6.97 4.40
CA ILE A 160 11.17 -6.63 3.16
C ILE A 160 10.83 -5.14 3.21
N LEU A 161 11.17 -4.39 2.17
CA LEU A 161 10.92 -2.96 2.07
C LEU A 161 10.00 -2.69 0.87
N LEU A 162 8.92 -1.96 1.09
CA LEU A 162 8.01 -1.45 0.07
C LEU A 162 8.01 0.08 0.16
N ALA A 163 8.35 0.76 -0.92
CA ALA A 163 8.47 2.21 -0.98
C ALA A 163 7.60 2.81 -2.09
N ALA A 164 6.98 3.94 -1.80
CA ALA A 164 6.00 4.58 -2.67
C ALA A 164 6.58 5.21 -3.95
N CYS A 165 7.86 5.59 -3.94
CA CYS A 165 8.53 6.24 -5.06
C CYS A 165 10.06 6.23 -4.87
N GLU A 166 10.79 6.61 -5.92
CA GLU A 166 12.25 6.75 -5.87
C GLU A 166 12.74 7.90 -5.00
N ALA A 167 14.05 7.91 -4.71
CA ALA A 167 14.71 8.93 -3.90
C ALA A 167 14.55 10.38 -4.42
N HIS A 168 14.31 10.57 -5.71
CA HIS A 168 14.18 11.89 -6.35
C HIS A 168 12.73 12.21 -6.76
N GLU A 169 11.79 11.30 -6.53
CA GLU A 169 10.40 11.43 -6.95
C GLU A 169 9.54 12.01 -5.82
N THR A 170 8.42 12.60 -6.22
CA THR A 170 7.38 13.12 -5.31
C THR A 170 6.08 12.41 -5.64
N LEU A 171 5.27 12.16 -4.60
CA LEU A 171 3.94 11.58 -4.77
C LEU A 171 3.04 12.46 -5.66
N PRO A 172 2.09 11.87 -6.40
CA PRO A 172 1.24 12.61 -7.32
C PRO A 172 0.35 13.57 -6.55
N GLN A 173 0.27 14.82 -7.02
CA GLN A 173 -0.58 15.84 -6.40
C GLN A 173 -1.93 16.05 -7.12
N SER A 174 -2.18 15.38 -8.25
CA SER A 174 -3.45 15.50 -8.98
C SER A 174 -4.63 15.06 -8.10
N ASP A 175 -5.72 15.82 -8.08
CA ASP A 175 -6.93 15.53 -7.30
C ASP A 175 -7.72 14.31 -7.81
N GLU A 176 -7.31 13.75 -8.94
CA GLU A 176 -7.76 12.45 -9.44
C GLU A 176 -7.37 11.29 -8.53
N PHE A 177 -6.32 11.48 -7.73
CA PHE A 177 -5.77 10.48 -6.83
C PHE A 177 -5.97 10.88 -5.36
N PRO A 178 -6.06 9.89 -4.45
CA PRO A 178 -5.88 10.20 -3.04
C PRO A 178 -4.43 10.61 -2.75
N ALA A 179 -4.19 11.25 -1.61
CA ALA A 179 -2.83 11.56 -1.18
C ALA A 179 -2.06 10.26 -0.83
N ASP A 180 -2.76 9.26 -0.31
CA ASP A 180 -2.22 7.93 0.02
C ASP A 180 -2.27 6.92 -1.12
N VAL A 181 -1.86 7.30 -2.33
CA VAL A 181 -1.97 6.42 -3.51
C VAL A 181 -1.35 5.06 -3.24
N PHE A 182 -0.16 5.01 -2.67
CA PHE A 182 0.54 3.75 -2.47
C PHE A 182 -0.19 2.86 -1.46
N THR A 183 -0.55 3.41 -0.30
CA THR A 183 -1.31 2.70 0.72
C THR A 183 -2.67 2.25 0.18
N SER A 184 -3.44 3.15 -0.41
CA SER A 184 -4.76 2.84 -0.99
C SER A 184 -4.70 1.72 -2.02
N CYS A 185 -3.63 1.62 -2.80
CA CYS A 185 -3.45 0.51 -3.70
C CYS A 185 -3.09 -0.80 -3.00
N LEU A 186 -2.19 -0.74 -2.02
CA LEU A 186 -1.78 -1.91 -1.25
C LEU A 186 -2.91 -2.47 -0.39
N THR A 187 -3.85 -1.64 0.04
CA THR A 187 -4.88 -2.03 1.03
C THR A 187 -6.28 -2.10 0.44
N THR A 188 -6.56 -1.36 -0.64
CA THR A 188 -7.86 -1.31 -1.33
C THR A 188 -7.71 -1.37 -2.87
N PRO A 189 -7.02 -2.39 -3.41
CA PRO A 189 -6.60 -2.47 -4.80
C PRO A 189 -7.76 -2.37 -5.80
N ILE A 190 -8.88 -3.06 -5.55
CA ILE A 190 -10.05 -3.05 -6.44
C ILE A 190 -10.63 -1.65 -6.59
N LYS A 191 -10.78 -0.94 -5.47
CA LYS A 191 -11.35 0.40 -5.45
C LYS A 191 -10.45 1.39 -6.20
N MET A 192 -9.13 1.31 -5.99
CA MET A 192 -8.21 2.13 -6.76
C MET A 192 -8.25 1.76 -8.25
N ALA A 193 -8.12 0.48 -8.59
CA ALA A 193 -8.04 0.01 -9.96
C ALA A 193 -9.28 0.43 -10.77
N LEU A 194 -10.48 0.31 -10.20
CA LEU A 194 -11.71 0.77 -10.85
C LEU A 194 -11.79 2.29 -10.96
N LYS A 195 -11.43 3.04 -9.91
CA LYS A 195 -11.42 4.51 -9.97
C LYS A 195 -10.41 5.03 -11.00
N TRP A 196 -9.27 4.36 -11.14
CA TRP A 196 -8.26 4.65 -12.16
C TRP A 196 -8.74 4.28 -13.56
N PHE A 197 -9.29 3.07 -13.73
CA PHE A 197 -9.80 2.58 -15.02
C PHE A 197 -10.93 3.48 -15.53
N TYR A 198 -11.88 3.84 -14.67
CA TYR A 198 -13.00 4.73 -15.00
C TYR A 198 -12.55 6.03 -15.66
N ARG A 199 -11.50 6.68 -15.13
CA ARG A 199 -10.99 7.96 -15.67
C ARG A 199 -10.40 7.84 -17.08
N ARG A 200 -10.04 6.62 -17.49
CA ARG A 200 -9.37 6.33 -18.76
C ARG A 200 -10.26 5.58 -19.75
N SER A 201 -11.42 5.11 -19.30
CA SER A 201 -12.38 4.37 -20.11
C SER A 201 -13.41 5.31 -20.72
N LEU A 202 -14.14 4.80 -21.72
CA LEU A 202 -15.25 5.52 -22.35
C LEU A 202 -16.49 5.65 -21.44
N LEU A 203 -16.44 5.07 -20.23
CA LEU A 203 -17.52 5.12 -19.25
C LEU A 203 -17.46 6.37 -18.35
N CYS A 204 -16.39 7.17 -18.45
CA CYS A 204 -16.16 8.32 -17.57
C CYS A 204 -17.27 9.39 -17.61
N ASP A 205 -17.98 9.50 -18.74
CA ASP A 205 -19.05 10.50 -18.92
C ASP A 205 -20.46 9.91 -18.76
N SER A 206 -20.59 8.57 -18.71
CA SER A 206 -21.87 7.87 -18.74
C SER A 206 -22.26 7.22 -17.42
N LEU A 207 -21.28 6.94 -16.55
CA LEU A 207 -21.48 6.29 -15.26
C LEU A 207 -21.18 7.28 -14.12
N ASP A 208 -22.02 7.30 -13.08
CA ASP A 208 -21.72 8.08 -11.87
C ASP A 208 -20.52 7.49 -11.11
N TYR A 209 -19.46 8.28 -10.96
CA TYR A 209 -18.23 7.92 -10.24
C TYR A 209 -18.49 7.43 -8.80
N SER A 210 -19.57 7.91 -8.17
CA SER A 210 -19.94 7.50 -6.80
C SER A 210 -20.38 6.04 -6.70
N LEU A 211 -20.77 5.41 -7.82
CA LEU A 211 -21.23 4.02 -7.84
C LEU A 211 -20.09 3.05 -7.51
N ILE A 212 -18.84 3.38 -7.81
CA ILE A 212 -17.66 2.56 -7.49
C ILE A 212 -17.55 2.35 -5.96
N ASP A 213 -18.03 3.30 -5.17
CA ASP A 213 -18.06 3.19 -3.70
C ASP A 213 -19.22 2.32 -3.18
N LYS A 214 -20.13 1.90 -4.06
CA LYS A 214 -21.37 1.16 -3.77
C LYS A 214 -21.41 -0.24 -4.40
N ILE A 215 -20.27 -0.78 -4.83
CA ILE A 215 -20.20 -2.12 -5.43
C ILE A 215 -20.79 -3.16 -4.46
N PRO A 216 -21.84 -3.89 -4.86
CA PRO A 216 -22.50 -4.83 -3.97
C PRO A 216 -21.61 -6.03 -3.67
N GLY A 217 -21.76 -6.55 -2.44
CA GLY A 217 -21.11 -7.78 -2.03
C GLY A 217 -19.97 -7.64 -1.04
N ARG A 218 -19.20 -8.72 -0.93
CA ARG A 218 -18.06 -8.83 -0.01
C ARG A 218 -16.90 -9.48 -0.75
N GLN A 219 -15.68 -8.97 -0.54
CA GLN A 219 -14.46 -9.47 -1.20
C GLN A 219 -14.20 -10.97 -1.01
N ASN A 220 -14.69 -11.55 0.10
CA ASN A 220 -14.52 -12.97 0.42
C ASN A 220 -15.65 -13.85 -0.15
N ASP A 221 -16.70 -13.26 -0.73
CA ASP A 221 -17.84 -13.97 -1.28
C ASP A 221 -17.84 -13.91 -2.82
N ARG A 222 -17.30 -14.96 -3.44
CA ARG A 222 -17.18 -15.08 -4.90
C ARG A 222 -18.53 -15.10 -5.63
N LYS A 223 -19.65 -15.23 -4.93
CA LYS A 223 -20.99 -15.14 -5.51
C LYS A 223 -21.50 -13.70 -5.64
N THR A 224 -20.72 -12.75 -5.13
CA THR A 224 -21.04 -11.33 -5.22
C THR A 224 -20.11 -10.65 -6.20
N LEU A 225 -20.57 -9.61 -6.90
CA LEU A 225 -19.77 -8.87 -7.87
C LEU A 225 -18.41 -8.43 -7.28
N LEU A 226 -18.41 -7.86 -6.08
CA LEU A 226 -17.15 -7.44 -5.42
C LEU A 226 -16.20 -8.62 -5.15
N GLY A 227 -16.73 -9.77 -4.74
CA GLY A 227 -15.90 -10.94 -4.42
C GLY A 227 -15.40 -11.67 -5.66
N GLU A 228 -16.19 -11.70 -6.73
CA GLU A 228 -15.74 -12.23 -8.01
C GLU A 228 -14.66 -11.33 -8.64
N LEU A 229 -14.87 -10.01 -8.67
CA LEU A 229 -13.86 -9.07 -9.17
C LEU A 229 -12.56 -9.16 -8.36
N ASN A 230 -12.65 -9.29 -7.03
CA ASN A 230 -11.50 -9.54 -6.18
C ASN A 230 -10.80 -10.88 -6.49
N TRP A 231 -11.55 -11.90 -6.90
CA TRP A 231 -11.00 -13.19 -7.29
C TRP A 231 -10.29 -13.14 -8.64
N ILE A 232 -10.89 -12.48 -9.64
CA ILE A 232 -10.27 -12.20 -10.94
C ILE A 232 -8.97 -11.42 -10.73
N PHE A 233 -9.03 -10.35 -9.94
CA PHE A 233 -7.88 -9.53 -9.58
C PHE A 233 -6.74 -10.36 -8.97
N THR A 234 -7.07 -11.23 -8.02
CA THR A 234 -6.09 -12.13 -7.39
C THR A 234 -5.48 -13.09 -8.42
N ALA A 235 -6.28 -13.65 -9.33
CA ALA A 235 -5.80 -14.58 -10.36
C ALA A 235 -4.87 -13.89 -11.37
N VAL A 236 -5.23 -12.68 -11.82
CA VAL A 236 -4.43 -11.86 -12.73
C VAL A 236 -3.07 -11.54 -12.10
N THR A 237 -3.07 -10.98 -10.90
CA THR A 237 -1.82 -10.55 -10.23
C THR A 237 -0.90 -11.70 -9.87
N ASP A 238 -1.46 -12.83 -9.43
CA ASP A 238 -0.67 -14.04 -9.13
C ASP A 238 -0.07 -14.65 -10.40
N THR A 239 -0.80 -14.61 -11.52
CA THR A 239 -0.31 -15.05 -12.84
C THR A 239 0.82 -14.18 -13.34
N ILE A 240 0.70 -12.85 -13.24
CA ILE A 240 1.77 -11.92 -13.62
C ILE A 240 3.02 -12.21 -12.77
N ALA A 241 2.87 -12.29 -11.44
CA ALA A 241 3.97 -12.54 -10.54
C ALA A 241 4.67 -13.88 -10.80
N TRP A 242 3.92 -14.95 -11.08
CA TRP A 242 4.48 -16.27 -11.40
C TRP A 242 5.31 -16.28 -12.68
N ASN A 243 4.90 -15.50 -13.69
CA ASN A 243 5.61 -15.43 -14.96
C ASN A 243 6.82 -14.49 -14.92
N VAL A 244 6.80 -13.48 -14.05
CA VAL A 244 7.84 -12.46 -13.95
C VAL A 244 8.93 -12.83 -12.94
N LEU A 245 8.57 -13.40 -11.79
CA LEU A 245 9.53 -13.61 -10.69
C LEU A 245 10.23 -14.96 -10.77
N PRO A 246 11.51 -15.06 -10.33
CA PRO A 246 12.15 -16.34 -10.08
C PRO A 246 11.36 -17.18 -9.09
N ARG A 247 11.37 -18.51 -9.25
CA ARG A 247 10.56 -19.44 -8.45
C ARG A 247 10.73 -19.24 -6.94
N ASP A 248 11.97 -19.10 -6.48
CA ASP A 248 12.27 -18.95 -5.05
C ASP A 248 11.72 -17.63 -4.48
N LEU A 249 11.82 -16.55 -5.26
CA LEU A 249 11.30 -15.24 -4.87
C LEU A 249 9.77 -15.24 -4.87
N PHE A 250 9.14 -15.86 -5.86
CA PHE A 250 7.69 -16.03 -5.88
C PHE A 250 7.21 -16.82 -4.65
N GLN A 251 7.85 -17.95 -4.33
CA GLN A 251 7.49 -18.73 -3.15
C GLN A 251 7.64 -17.89 -1.88
N LYS A 252 8.73 -17.12 -1.76
CA LYS A 252 8.95 -16.23 -0.62
C LYS A 252 7.86 -15.17 -0.48
N LEU A 253 7.55 -14.43 -1.54
CA LEU A 253 6.67 -13.26 -1.46
C LEU A 253 5.18 -13.60 -1.58
N PHE A 254 4.81 -14.61 -2.36
CA PHE A 254 3.40 -14.91 -2.71
C PHE A 254 2.83 -16.13 -1.99
N ARG A 255 3.65 -16.93 -1.29
CA ARG A 255 3.21 -18.20 -0.68
C ARG A 255 3.55 -18.36 0.81
N GLN A 256 4.54 -17.65 1.35
CA GLN A 256 4.97 -17.85 2.73
C GLN A 256 4.08 -17.20 3.79
N ASP A 257 3.59 -15.97 3.55
CA ASP A 257 2.72 -15.22 4.46
C ASP A 257 1.55 -14.59 3.69
N LEU A 258 0.37 -14.60 4.32
CA LEU A 258 -0.87 -14.12 3.70
C LEU A 258 -0.88 -12.61 3.49
N LEU A 259 -0.33 -11.84 4.45
CA LEU A 259 -0.29 -10.39 4.34
C LEU A 259 0.75 -9.99 3.30
N VAL A 260 1.97 -10.52 3.39
CA VAL A 260 3.03 -10.28 2.41
C VAL A 260 2.52 -10.61 1.00
N ALA A 261 1.93 -11.80 0.80
CA ALA A 261 1.39 -12.17 -0.50
C ALA A 261 0.30 -11.22 -1.00
N SER A 262 -0.52 -10.67 -0.10
CA SER A 262 -1.56 -9.71 -0.48
C SER A 262 -0.97 -8.36 -0.85
N LEU A 263 -0.03 -7.83 -0.06
CA LEU A 263 0.68 -6.60 -0.39
C LEU A 263 1.40 -6.71 -1.74
N PHE A 264 2.06 -7.83 -2.00
CA PHE A 264 2.78 -8.06 -3.26
C PHE A 264 1.85 -8.25 -4.47
N ARG A 265 0.73 -8.98 -4.32
CA ARG A 265 -0.31 -9.04 -5.37
C ARG A 265 -0.81 -7.64 -5.70
N ASN A 266 -1.09 -6.84 -4.69
CA ASN A 266 -1.61 -5.48 -4.83
C ASN A 266 -0.57 -4.54 -5.44
N PHE A 267 0.71 -4.72 -5.12
CA PHE A 267 1.85 -4.00 -5.69
C PHE A 267 2.10 -4.31 -7.18
N CYS A 268 1.91 -5.55 -7.62
CA CYS A 268 2.16 -5.93 -9.01
C CYS A 268 1.21 -5.24 -10.00
N LEU A 269 -0.07 -5.10 -9.67
CA LEU A 269 -1.02 -4.38 -10.52
C LEU A 269 -0.72 -2.88 -10.55
N LEU A 270 -0.33 -2.31 -9.41
CA LEU A 270 0.06 -0.92 -9.25
C LEU A 270 1.11 -0.46 -10.26
N LYS A 271 2.16 -1.28 -10.40
CA LYS A 271 3.28 -1.01 -11.29
C LYS A 271 2.86 -0.96 -12.76
N GLU A 272 1.86 -1.76 -13.12
CA GLU A 272 1.40 -1.90 -14.50
C GLU A 272 0.24 -0.95 -14.85
N LEU A 273 -0.75 -0.79 -13.97
CA LEU A 273 -1.90 0.09 -14.19
C LEU A 273 -1.57 1.53 -13.81
N CYS A 274 -1.26 1.80 -12.54
CA CYS A 274 -1.38 3.17 -12.06
C CYS A 274 -0.28 4.08 -12.60
N VAL A 275 0.96 3.62 -12.79
CA VAL A 275 2.04 4.57 -13.09
C VAL A 275 3.30 3.91 -13.66
N GLY A 276 3.57 4.12 -14.95
CA GLY A 276 4.92 4.00 -15.52
C GLY A 276 5.92 5.07 -15.03
N LYS A 277 5.61 5.77 -13.92
CA LYS A 277 6.35 6.94 -13.39
C LYS A 277 6.39 7.06 -11.85
N LEU A 278 5.83 6.13 -11.06
CA LEU A 278 5.87 6.25 -9.57
C LEU A 278 6.61 5.11 -8.89
N PHE A 279 7.12 4.13 -9.62
CA PHE A 279 7.80 3.00 -9.02
C PHE A 279 8.90 2.51 -9.95
N SER A 280 10.08 3.11 -9.90
CA SER A 280 11.27 2.36 -10.30
C SER A 280 11.83 1.57 -9.11
N ASN A 281 12.39 0.42 -9.49
CA ASN A 281 13.19 -0.50 -8.69
C ASN A 281 12.50 -1.32 -7.59
N PHE A 282 11.65 -2.26 -8.04
CA PHE A 282 11.95 -3.65 -7.64
C PHE A 282 13.25 -4.05 -8.37
N SER A 283 14.40 -3.76 -7.75
CA SER A 283 15.69 -4.19 -8.28
C SER A 283 15.78 -5.71 -8.21
N SER A 284 15.31 -6.33 -9.28
CA SER A 284 15.77 -7.64 -9.71
C SER A 284 16.05 -7.46 -11.19
N ASN A 285 17.28 -7.78 -11.61
CA ASN A 285 17.71 -7.86 -13.01
C ASN A 285 16.98 -8.98 -13.77
N VAL A 286 15.66 -9.08 -13.61
CA VAL A 286 14.82 -10.08 -14.26
C VAL A 286 14.22 -9.42 -15.48
N ALA A 287 14.78 -9.75 -16.64
CA ALA A 287 14.24 -9.37 -17.93
C ALA A 287 12.80 -9.89 -18.02
N THR A 288 11.82 -9.00 -17.85
CA THR A 288 10.41 -9.31 -18.11
C THR A 288 10.20 -9.45 -19.60
N ASN A 289 9.51 -10.49 -20.05
CA ASN A 289 8.92 -10.52 -21.39
C ASN A 289 7.63 -9.68 -21.34
N PRO A 290 7.63 -8.42 -21.81
CA PRO A 290 6.54 -7.47 -21.57
C PRO A 290 5.21 -7.98 -22.14
N SER A 291 5.28 -8.73 -23.24
CA SER A 291 4.16 -9.21 -24.05
C SER A 291 3.18 -10.11 -23.28
N ALA A 292 3.65 -10.90 -22.31
CA ALA A 292 2.78 -11.79 -21.54
C ALA A 292 2.01 -11.05 -20.44
N SER A 293 2.61 -10.00 -19.86
CA SER A 293 1.95 -9.18 -18.85
C SER A 293 0.80 -8.38 -19.43
N TYR A 294 0.98 -7.81 -20.63
CA TYR A 294 -0.07 -7.03 -21.31
C TYR A 294 -1.33 -7.84 -21.59
N VAL A 295 -1.21 -9.09 -22.05
CA VAL A 295 -2.40 -9.95 -22.32
C VAL A 295 -3.22 -10.21 -21.06
N VAL A 296 -2.58 -10.36 -19.90
CA VAL A 296 -3.30 -10.61 -18.63
C VAL A 296 -3.93 -9.31 -18.10
N LEU A 297 -3.32 -8.15 -18.38
CA LEU A 297 -3.90 -6.85 -18.06
C LEU A 297 -5.13 -6.54 -18.92
N ASP A 298 -5.12 -6.90 -20.21
CA ASP A 298 -6.31 -6.77 -21.08
C ASP A 298 -7.50 -7.57 -20.51
N ALA A 299 -7.24 -8.74 -19.92
CA ALA A 299 -8.27 -9.54 -19.26
C ALA A 299 -8.83 -8.86 -18.00
N TRP A 300 -7.98 -8.15 -17.25
CA TRP A 300 -8.43 -7.33 -16.11
C TRP A 300 -9.28 -6.14 -16.59
N ASP A 301 -8.83 -5.42 -17.61
CA ASP A 301 -9.53 -4.26 -18.15
C ASP A 301 -10.92 -4.64 -18.68
N MET A 302 -11.03 -5.77 -19.38
CA MET A 302 -12.32 -6.31 -19.83
C MET A 302 -13.24 -6.65 -18.65
N ALA A 303 -12.72 -7.30 -17.61
CA ALA A 303 -13.52 -7.63 -16.42
C ALA A 303 -13.96 -6.37 -15.66
N ALA A 304 -13.09 -5.35 -15.58
CA ALA A 304 -13.41 -4.06 -14.98
C ALA A 304 -14.50 -3.33 -15.76
N GLU A 305 -14.43 -3.31 -17.09
CA GLU A 305 -15.44 -2.71 -17.95
C GLU A 305 -16.80 -3.39 -17.80
N ILE A 306 -16.84 -4.73 -17.85
CA ILE A 306 -18.07 -5.51 -17.65
C ILE A 306 -18.67 -5.20 -16.26
N CYS A 307 -17.85 -5.22 -15.20
CA CYS A 307 -18.27 -4.88 -13.84
C CYS A 307 -18.91 -3.47 -13.77
N LEU A 308 -18.22 -2.46 -14.30
CA LEU A 308 -18.70 -1.08 -14.27
C LEU A 308 -19.98 -0.88 -15.08
N SER A 309 -20.14 -1.59 -16.20
CA SER A 309 -21.34 -1.51 -17.04
C SER A 309 -22.59 -2.10 -16.36
N GLN A 310 -22.43 -3.12 -15.51
CA GLN A 310 -23.52 -3.75 -14.75
C GLN A 310 -23.85 -3.00 -13.46
N LEU A 311 -22.95 -2.13 -12.99
CA LEU A 311 -23.05 -1.52 -11.67
C LEU A 311 -24.31 -0.64 -11.47
N PRO A 312 -24.78 0.16 -12.45
CA PRO A 312 -26.01 0.94 -12.31
C PRO A 312 -27.23 0.07 -11.98
N SER A 313 -27.45 -0.99 -12.75
CA SER A 313 -28.64 -1.85 -12.58
C SER A 313 -28.61 -2.60 -11.25
N LEU A 314 -27.43 -3.07 -10.83
CA LEU A 314 -27.26 -3.78 -9.55
C LEU A 314 -27.41 -2.88 -8.32
N VAL A 315 -27.13 -1.58 -8.45
CA VAL A 315 -27.33 -0.60 -7.38
C VAL A 315 -28.78 -0.14 -7.31
N GLU A 316 -29.47 -0.04 -8.46
CA GLU A 316 -30.90 0.31 -8.53
C GLU A 316 -31.82 -0.82 -8.06
N ASP A 317 -31.54 -2.07 -8.44
CA ASP A 317 -32.30 -3.25 -8.03
C ASP A 317 -31.42 -4.25 -7.26
N PRO A 318 -31.56 -4.35 -5.92
CA PRO A 318 -30.83 -5.31 -5.10
C PRO A 318 -31.12 -6.79 -5.42
N ASN A 319 -32.18 -7.08 -6.18
CA ASN A 319 -32.52 -8.44 -6.62
C ASN A 319 -31.99 -8.76 -8.02
N ALA A 320 -31.39 -7.80 -8.71
CA ALA A 320 -30.79 -8.03 -10.01
C ALA A 320 -29.68 -9.08 -9.89
N GLU A 321 -29.75 -10.11 -10.74
CA GLU A 321 -28.74 -11.17 -10.77
C GLU A 321 -27.49 -10.65 -11.46
N PHE A 322 -26.36 -10.77 -10.77
CA PHE A 322 -25.04 -10.54 -11.34
C PHE A 322 -24.71 -11.71 -12.30
N GLN A 323 -24.33 -11.39 -13.54
CA GLN A 323 -24.06 -12.35 -14.63
C GLN A 323 -22.63 -12.87 -14.61
#